data_AF-A0A7V9UFN7-F1
#
_entry.id   AF-A0A7V9UFN7-F1
#
_cell.length_a   1.000
_cell.length_b   1.000
_cell.length_c   1.000
_cell.angle_alpha   90.00
_cell.angle_beta   90.00
_cell.angle_gamma   90.00
#
_symmetry.space_group_name_H-M   'P 1'
#
loop_
_entity.id
_entity.type
_entity.pdbx_description
1 polymer ?
#
loop_
_entity_poly.entity_id
_entity_poly.type
_entity_poly.pdbx_seq_one_letter_code
_entity_poly.pdbx_strand_id
1 'polypeptide(L)'
;MTAESNSEDDIKEKEDNSLLNDGNTSRPEEDTPDNDIDTPKDNEEMDTIFDEENKDRNFLAEINFDVIDAGRWLLKVIGGPNNGAEFSMHSASAYVIGTDPNSCDIIFHDTSVSRQHARVSITPDDILTIEDLKSRNGTLLDGEKIKTRSTLPPNAIVTIGTTSFTVYDREGEMQTIISPFLPAIVKSLQAEELKQAAPPPPPAREEVKSQPNDEAKELSSSLEMKSAEKSVHNLGAFIVLGIITALFVIIGIGTATLFRGEPIVKQQEVDAVELIQKALEPFPSVKPFFNKSTGVLQLTGDVLTLADKNKILYSLQGFNFVKDVDSSGIIIDEYAWREINQALAKNPTWKGITVYAAAPGKFILSGYLQTRKQSAQLSEYLAANFMYLDRLENRVVVEEELINSASTYLQNASLPQVAVQVANGEITLTGTIPPAKKPQLEGILEDIKKIDGVRGVRNFVTQSGPEASMVNISDKYSVTGFSRQGSTYSVVIQGHIISVGDELDGMTIKKITSNGIFLERDNVQYRIDFSK
;
A
#
# COMPACT_ATOMS: atom_id res chain seq x y z
N MET A 1 14.09 -40.20 55.98
CA MET A 1 14.70 -40.52 57.30
C MET A 1 15.97 -41.30 57.02
N THR A 2 17.03 -41.08 57.81
CA THR A 2 18.30 -41.85 57.84
C THR A 2 18.92 -42.21 56.48
N ALA A 3 20.03 -41.54 56.14
CA ALA A 3 20.95 -42.04 55.13
C ALA A 3 21.74 -43.24 55.66
N GLU A 4 22.28 -44.05 54.76
CA GLU A 4 23.37 -44.97 55.10
C GLU A 4 24.34 -45.05 53.91
N SER A 5 25.62 -45.24 54.20
CA SER A 5 26.75 -45.04 53.30
C SER A 5 27.53 -46.32 53.06
N ASN A 6 28.13 -46.46 51.88
CA ASN A 6 29.31 -47.29 51.59
C ASN A 6 29.99 -46.71 50.34
N SER A 7 31.31 -46.79 50.13
CA SER A 7 32.49 -46.95 50.98
C SER A 7 33.71 -46.91 50.05
N GLU A 8 34.92 -46.61 50.54
CA GLU A 8 36.18 -46.90 49.81
C GLU A 8 36.36 -48.42 49.57
N ASP A 9 37.29 -48.97 48.78
CA ASP A 9 38.57 -48.52 48.18
C ASP A 9 38.61 -48.78 46.63
N ASP A 10 39.68 -48.81 45.81
CA ASP A 10 41.10 -49.19 46.04
C ASP A 10 42.02 -48.89 44.81
N ILE A 11 43.35 -49.07 45.00
CA ILE A 11 44.43 -49.34 44.00
C ILE A 11 45.06 -48.15 43.21
N LYS A 12 46.17 -47.64 43.79
CA LYS A 12 47.56 -47.53 43.24
C LYS A 12 47.98 -46.59 42.07
N GLU A 13 49.13 -45.92 42.34
CA GLU A 13 50.44 -45.88 41.61
C GLU A 13 50.47 -45.76 40.05
N LYS A 14 51.41 -45.04 39.40
CA LYS A 14 52.73 -44.50 39.84
C LYS A 14 53.26 -43.43 38.86
N GLU A 15 54.22 -42.62 39.36
CA GLU A 15 55.24 -41.81 38.64
C GLU A 15 54.76 -40.71 37.64
N ASP A 16 55.08 -39.40 37.82
CA ASP A 16 56.39 -38.68 37.82
C ASP A 16 56.75 -38.18 36.39
N ASN A 17 57.22 -36.94 36.10
CA ASN A 17 57.81 -35.88 36.94
C ASN A 17 57.61 -34.46 36.31
N SER A 18 57.74 -33.41 37.14
CA SER A 18 58.27 -32.05 36.84
C SER A 18 57.64 -31.10 35.78
N LEU A 19 57.75 -29.76 35.89
CA LEU A 19 57.97 -28.81 37.01
C LEU A 19 57.69 -27.36 36.47
N LEU A 20 57.05 -26.49 37.27
CA LEU A 20 57.28 -25.02 37.45
C LEU A 20 57.25 -24.05 36.22
N ASN A 21 56.47 -22.95 36.25
CA ASN A 21 56.74 -21.61 36.87
C ASN A 21 57.98 -20.89 36.26
N ASP A 22 58.05 -19.57 36.05
CA ASP A 22 57.17 -18.39 36.18
C ASP A 22 57.59 -17.41 35.04
N GLY A 23 56.95 -16.30 34.65
CA GLY A 23 55.93 -15.42 35.24
C GLY A 23 56.34 -13.94 35.06
N ASN A 24 55.41 -13.00 35.30
CA ASN A 24 55.61 -11.54 35.50
C ASN A 24 55.83 -10.56 34.31
N THR A 25 54.79 -9.73 34.07
CA THR A 25 54.81 -8.24 33.93
C THR A 25 55.68 -7.50 32.88
N SER A 26 55.04 -6.70 32.00
CA SER A 26 54.88 -5.23 32.20
C SER A 26 54.28 -4.44 31.00
N ARG A 27 53.70 -3.28 31.30
CA ARG A 27 53.32 -2.11 30.46
C ARG A 27 53.96 -0.85 31.14
N PRO A 28 53.82 0.43 30.71
CA PRO A 28 53.09 1.03 29.58
C PRO A 28 53.95 1.13 28.28
N GLU A 29 54.16 2.17 27.43
CA GLU A 29 53.83 3.63 27.32
C GLU A 29 53.49 4.03 25.84
N GLU A 30 53.86 5.22 25.37
CA GLU A 30 53.42 5.87 24.10
C GLU A 30 54.62 6.36 23.25
N ASP A 31 54.47 6.52 21.92
CA ASP A 31 54.84 7.75 21.16
C ASP A 31 54.74 7.64 19.61
N THR A 32 54.58 8.79 18.96
CA THR A 32 54.69 9.05 17.49
C THR A 32 55.04 10.55 17.28
N PRO A 33 55.40 11.05 16.08
CA PRO A 33 55.77 10.39 14.81
C PRO A 33 57.19 10.81 14.34
N ASP A 34 57.57 10.49 13.10
CA ASP A 34 58.33 11.45 12.28
C ASP A 34 58.11 11.22 10.76
N ASN A 35 58.41 12.23 9.93
CA ASN A 35 58.38 12.15 8.46
C ASN A 35 59.80 12.19 7.89
N ASP A 36 60.01 11.68 6.67
CA ASP A 36 60.62 12.51 5.62
C ASP A 36 60.39 11.97 4.19
N ILE A 37 60.76 12.78 3.19
CA ILE A 37 60.25 12.73 1.81
C ILE A 37 61.37 12.57 0.77
N ASP A 38 61.19 11.71 -0.26
CA ASP A 38 61.49 12.10 -1.65
C ASP A 38 60.71 11.25 -2.69
N THR A 39 60.88 11.58 -3.97
CA THR A 39 59.92 11.41 -5.08
C THR A 39 60.59 10.85 -6.36
N PRO A 40 60.04 11.02 -7.58
CA PRO A 40 59.05 10.10 -8.14
C PRO A 40 59.53 9.42 -9.45
N LYS A 41 58.75 8.46 -9.97
CA LYS A 41 58.76 8.11 -11.40
C LYS A 41 57.38 7.75 -11.91
N ASP A 42 57.03 8.31 -13.07
CA ASP A 42 55.78 8.10 -13.78
C ASP A 42 55.78 6.76 -14.55
N ASN A 43 54.60 6.16 -14.67
CA ASN A 43 54.01 5.67 -15.93
C ASN A 43 52.74 4.85 -15.64
N GLU A 44 51.57 5.45 -15.85
CA GLU A 44 50.31 4.74 -16.03
C GLU A 44 49.72 5.11 -17.40
N GLU A 45 49.83 4.19 -18.37
CA GLU A 45 48.88 4.09 -19.48
C GLU A 45 48.23 2.70 -19.40
N MET A 46 46.99 2.62 -19.88
CA MET A 46 46.13 1.46 -19.68
C MET A 46 46.60 0.25 -20.49
N ASP A 47 46.35 -0.94 -19.97
CA ASP A 47 45.97 -2.07 -20.82
C ASP A 47 44.71 -2.75 -20.27
N THR A 48 44.01 -3.48 -21.12
CA THR A 48 42.71 -4.09 -20.83
C THR A 48 42.71 -5.57 -21.20
N ILE A 49 41.55 -6.22 -20.98
CA ILE A 49 41.22 -7.61 -21.37
C ILE A 49 41.58 -8.65 -20.30
N PHE A 50 40.58 -9.51 -20.10
CA PHE A 50 40.56 -10.82 -19.47
C PHE A 50 41.88 -11.61 -19.52
N ASP A 51 42.21 -12.26 -18.41
CA ASP A 51 42.42 -13.70 -18.43
C ASP A 51 41.90 -14.33 -17.12
N GLU A 52 41.48 -15.59 -17.16
CA GLU A 52 40.82 -16.27 -16.02
C GLU A 52 41.81 -16.94 -15.05
N GLU A 53 41.40 -17.13 -13.79
CA GLU A 53 41.65 -18.42 -13.13
C GLU A 53 40.40 -18.93 -12.39
N ASN A 54 39.97 -20.16 -12.73
CA ASN A 54 38.64 -20.67 -12.42
C ASN A 54 38.55 -21.25 -10.99
N LYS A 55 38.14 -20.45 -9.99
CA LYS A 55 37.75 -20.92 -8.65
C LYS A 55 36.55 -20.15 -8.08
N ASP A 56 35.35 -20.37 -8.63
CA ASP A 56 34.08 -20.19 -7.87
C ASP A 56 32.84 -20.83 -8.54
N ARG A 57 33.00 -22.01 -9.18
CA ARG A 57 31.88 -22.73 -9.82
C ARG A 57 30.84 -23.35 -8.88
N ASN A 58 30.78 -22.89 -7.62
CA ASN A 58 29.72 -23.23 -6.66
C ASN A 58 28.87 -22.03 -6.21
N PHE A 59 29.24 -20.77 -6.53
CA PHE A 59 28.50 -19.59 -6.04
C PHE A 59 27.06 -19.48 -6.56
N LEU A 60 26.71 -20.23 -7.61
CA LEU A 60 25.35 -20.35 -8.14
C LEU A 60 24.56 -21.56 -7.60
N ALA A 61 25.15 -22.37 -6.70
CA ALA A 61 24.51 -23.54 -6.10
C ALA A 61 23.88 -23.27 -4.71
N GLU A 62 24.28 -22.18 -4.04
CA GLU A 62 23.80 -21.82 -2.69
C GLU A 62 23.15 -20.42 -2.64
N ILE A 63 22.56 -19.97 -3.76
CA ILE A 63 21.44 -19.02 -3.67
C ILE A 63 20.26 -19.80 -3.09
N ASN A 64 20.19 -19.89 -1.77
CA ASN A 64 18.98 -20.29 -1.08
C ASN A 64 17.93 -19.20 -1.32
N PHE A 65 17.18 -19.35 -2.41
CA PHE A 65 15.83 -18.82 -2.46
C PHE A 65 15.06 -19.49 -1.34
N ASP A 66 14.97 -18.81 -0.19
CA ASP A 66 13.88 -19.03 0.74
C ASP A 66 12.59 -18.69 -0.03
N VAL A 67 12.06 -19.72 -0.69
CA VAL A 67 10.68 -19.78 -1.14
C VAL A 67 9.86 -19.72 0.15
N ILE A 68 9.55 -18.50 0.57
CA ILE A 68 8.63 -18.21 1.68
C ILE A 68 7.41 -19.07 1.43
N ASP A 69 7.20 -20.09 2.26
CA ASP A 69 6.38 -21.27 1.94
C ASP A 69 5.05 -20.84 1.31
N ALA A 70 5.00 -20.97 -0.02
CA ALA A 70 4.15 -20.16 -0.88
C ALA A 70 2.77 -20.79 -1.04
N GLY A 71 2.25 -21.32 0.07
CA GLY A 71 1.12 -22.24 0.19
C GLY A 71 0.15 -22.19 -0.99
N ARG A 72 -0.03 -23.35 -1.62
CA ARG A 72 -0.84 -23.57 -2.83
C ARG A 72 -2.18 -22.83 -2.79
N TRP A 73 -2.80 -22.74 -1.63
CA TRP A 73 -4.07 -22.05 -1.43
C TRP A 73 -3.85 -20.65 -0.90
N LEU A 74 -4.64 -19.69 -1.38
CA LEU A 74 -4.55 -18.29 -0.96
C LEU A 74 -5.93 -17.75 -0.62
N LEU A 75 -6.12 -17.38 0.64
CA LEU A 75 -7.33 -16.69 1.11
C LEU A 75 -7.16 -15.20 0.92
N LYS A 76 -8.11 -14.56 0.22
CA LYS A 76 -8.12 -13.13 -0.05
C LYS A 76 -9.41 -12.49 0.40
N VAL A 77 -9.29 -11.44 1.21
CA VAL A 77 -10.42 -10.64 1.66
C VAL A 77 -10.82 -9.67 0.55
N ILE A 78 -12.09 -9.72 0.15
CA ILE A 78 -12.69 -8.93 -0.95
C ILE A 78 -13.74 -7.92 -0.46
N GLY A 79 -14.04 -7.90 0.84
CA GLY A 79 -14.95 -6.95 1.47
C GLY A 79 -14.83 -6.93 2.99
N GLY A 80 -15.25 -5.83 3.62
CA GLY A 80 -15.13 -5.60 5.07
C GLY A 80 -13.83 -4.90 5.50
N PRO A 81 -13.57 -4.79 6.82
CA PRO A 81 -12.48 -3.96 7.37
C PRO A 81 -11.07 -4.37 6.93
N ASN A 82 -10.89 -5.60 6.49
CA ASN A 82 -9.59 -6.20 6.13
C ASN A 82 -9.44 -6.36 4.60
N ASN A 83 -10.25 -5.64 3.80
CA ASN A 83 -10.28 -5.78 2.34
C ASN A 83 -8.89 -5.61 1.70
N GLY A 84 -8.53 -6.52 0.78
CA GLY A 84 -7.21 -6.58 0.16
C GLY A 84 -6.16 -7.37 0.94
N ALA A 85 -6.45 -7.84 2.17
CA ALA A 85 -5.55 -8.75 2.89
C ALA A 85 -5.53 -10.14 2.25
N GLU A 86 -4.35 -10.77 2.24
CA GLU A 86 -4.07 -12.06 1.62
C GLU A 86 -3.31 -12.96 2.60
N PHE A 87 -3.70 -14.23 2.70
CA PHE A 87 -3.18 -15.22 3.66
C PHE A 87 -2.87 -16.55 2.95
N SER A 88 -1.58 -16.91 2.86
CA SER A 88 -1.15 -18.20 2.30
C SER A 88 -1.60 -19.37 3.18
N MET A 89 -2.03 -20.44 2.53
CA MET A 89 -2.55 -21.65 3.15
C MET A 89 -1.95 -22.89 2.49
N HIS A 90 -1.48 -23.82 3.32
CA HIS A 90 -0.79 -25.04 2.90
C HIS A 90 -1.79 -26.20 2.80
N SER A 91 -1.50 -27.16 1.92
CA SER A 91 -2.28 -28.40 1.81
C SER A 91 -2.24 -29.21 3.11
N ALA A 92 -3.18 -30.13 3.30
CA ALA A 92 -3.35 -30.94 4.52
C ALA A 92 -3.49 -30.14 5.85
N SER A 93 -3.71 -28.81 5.80
CA SER A 93 -3.72 -27.92 6.96
C SER A 93 -5.11 -27.34 7.27
N ALA A 94 -5.28 -26.83 8.48
CA ALA A 94 -6.54 -26.22 8.93
C ALA A 94 -6.29 -24.90 9.65
N TYR A 95 -7.13 -23.90 9.36
CA TYR A 95 -6.99 -22.51 9.77
C TYR A 95 -8.29 -22.03 10.42
N VAL A 96 -8.20 -21.55 11.65
CA VAL A 96 -9.31 -20.96 12.41
C VAL A 96 -9.34 -19.45 12.17
N ILE A 97 -10.52 -18.94 11.79
CA ILE A 97 -10.75 -17.55 11.40
C ILE A 97 -11.63 -16.88 12.47
N GLY A 98 -11.23 -15.71 12.95
CA GLY A 98 -11.98 -14.99 14.00
C GLY A 98 -11.37 -13.65 14.42
N THR A 99 -11.73 -13.20 15.63
CA THR A 99 -11.24 -11.95 16.25
C THR A 99 -10.25 -12.16 17.39
N ASP A 100 -9.92 -13.40 17.77
CA ASP A 100 -9.07 -13.70 18.93
C ASP A 100 -7.65 -14.15 18.56
N PRO A 101 -6.61 -13.32 18.79
CA PRO A 101 -5.23 -13.62 18.42
C PRO A 101 -4.61 -14.81 19.18
N ASN A 102 -5.27 -15.33 20.21
CA ASN A 102 -4.78 -16.47 20.99
C ASN A 102 -5.36 -17.81 20.50
N SER A 103 -6.28 -17.81 19.53
CA SER A 103 -6.97 -19.03 19.08
C SER A 103 -7.50 -18.97 17.63
N CYS A 104 -6.96 -18.07 16.82
CA CYS A 104 -7.23 -17.96 15.38
C CYS A 104 -5.92 -17.74 14.64
N ASP A 105 -5.73 -18.52 13.58
CA ASP A 105 -4.58 -18.42 12.67
C ASP A 105 -4.78 -17.25 11.68
N ILE A 106 -6.03 -16.89 11.38
CA ILE A 106 -6.41 -15.73 10.56
C ILE A 106 -7.29 -14.81 11.41
N ILE A 107 -6.79 -13.59 11.65
CA ILE A 107 -7.41 -12.60 12.54
C ILE A 107 -8.01 -11.47 11.69
N PHE A 108 -9.30 -11.19 11.89
CA PHE A 108 -10.02 -10.12 11.20
C PHE A 108 -10.46 -9.02 12.18
N HIS A 109 -10.21 -7.76 11.86
CA HIS A 109 -10.62 -6.60 12.67
C HIS A 109 -12.09 -6.21 12.45
N ASP A 110 -13.01 -7.17 12.59
CA ASP A 110 -14.46 -6.98 12.39
C ASP A 110 -15.24 -7.29 13.68
N THR A 111 -15.92 -6.29 14.24
CA THR A 111 -16.69 -6.43 15.51
C THR A 111 -17.94 -7.30 15.39
N SER A 112 -18.33 -7.66 14.15
CA SER A 112 -19.40 -8.60 13.86
C SER A 112 -18.89 -10.05 13.70
N VAL A 113 -17.56 -10.29 13.70
CA VAL A 113 -16.93 -11.60 13.66
C VAL A 113 -16.69 -12.16 15.08
N SER A 114 -17.11 -13.40 15.34
CA SER A 114 -16.87 -14.10 16.63
C SER A 114 -15.38 -14.34 16.91
N ARG A 115 -15.02 -14.45 18.21
CA ARG A 115 -13.65 -14.73 18.69
C ARG A 115 -12.99 -15.89 17.93
N GLN A 116 -13.70 -17.00 17.79
CA GLN A 116 -13.53 -18.01 16.75
C GLN A 116 -14.84 -18.03 15.95
N HIS A 117 -14.80 -17.91 14.63
CA HIS A 117 -15.98 -17.78 13.77
C HIS A 117 -16.17 -18.99 12.87
N ALA A 118 -15.14 -19.32 12.10
CA ALA A 118 -15.15 -20.41 11.13
C ALA A 118 -13.80 -21.15 11.16
N ARG A 119 -13.76 -22.36 10.62
CA ARG A 119 -12.53 -23.06 10.27
C ARG A 119 -12.56 -23.42 8.79
N VAL A 120 -11.48 -23.11 8.08
CA VAL A 120 -11.23 -23.61 6.73
C VAL A 120 -10.18 -24.71 6.83
N SER A 121 -10.42 -25.85 6.20
CA SER A 121 -9.53 -27.02 6.24
C SER A 121 -9.33 -27.58 4.84
N ILE A 122 -8.08 -27.77 4.45
CA ILE A 122 -7.65 -28.38 3.19
C ILE A 122 -7.24 -29.83 3.48
N THR A 123 -7.76 -30.81 2.75
CA THR A 123 -7.34 -32.22 2.92
C THR A 123 -5.96 -32.47 2.29
N PRO A 124 -5.33 -33.64 2.54
CA PRO A 124 -4.17 -34.07 1.75
C PRO A 124 -4.47 -34.22 0.25
N ASP A 125 -5.73 -34.49 -0.10
CA ASP A 125 -6.24 -34.53 -1.49
C ASP A 125 -6.66 -33.15 -2.03
N ASP A 126 -6.20 -32.06 -1.39
CA ASP A 126 -6.47 -30.66 -1.74
C ASP A 126 -7.97 -30.26 -1.80
N ILE A 127 -8.83 -30.96 -1.04
CA ILE A 127 -10.24 -30.61 -0.94
C ILE A 127 -10.44 -29.52 0.12
N LEU A 128 -10.81 -28.32 -0.32
CA LEU A 128 -11.25 -27.23 0.54
C LEU A 128 -12.59 -27.54 1.22
N THR A 129 -12.64 -27.33 2.54
CA THR A 129 -13.86 -27.43 3.35
C THR A 129 -13.95 -26.28 4.35
N ILE A 130 -15.16 -25.87 4.69
CA ILE A 130 -15.44 -24.82 5.69
C ILE A 130 -16.49 -25.29 6.70
N GLU A 131 -16.33 -24.89 7.97
CA GLU A 131 -17.29 -25.14 9.04
C GLU A 131 -17.45 -23.92 9.97
N ASP A 132 -18.68 -23.66 10.42
CA ASP A 132 -18.98 -22.60 11.39
C ASP A 132 -18.74 -23.08 12.83
N LEU A 133 -17.99 -22.31 13.61
CA LEU A 133 -17.58 -22.65 14.98
C LEU A 133 -18.60 -22.17 16.03
N LYS A 134 -19.90 -22.25 15.72
CA LYS A 134 -21.02 -21.70 16.51
C LYS A 134 -20.91 -20.19 16.67
N SER A 135 -20.66 -19.50 15.55
CA SER A 135 -20.51 -18.05 15.52
C SER A 135 -21.85 -17.33 15.81
N ARG A 136 -21.77 -16.05 16.22
CA ARG A 136 -22.95 -15.25 16.58
C ARG A 136 -23.85 -14.99 15.37
N ASN A 137 -23.24 -14.70 14.22
CA ASN A 137 -23.96 -14.27 13.01
C ASN A 137 -24.12 -15.42 12.00
N GLY A 138 -23.24 -16.42 12.04
CA GLY A 138 -23.17 -17.51 11.08
C GLY A 138 -22.26 -17.20 9.90
N THR A 139 -21.64 -18.26 9.39
CA THR A 139 -20.90 -18.29 8.14
C THR A 139 -21.85 -18.47 6.95
N LEU A 140 -21.67 -17.66 5.90
CA LEU A 140 -22.39 -17.78 4.64
C LEU A 140 -21.40 -18.19 3.53
N LEU A 141 -21.85 -19.02 2.60
CA LEU A 141 -21.15 -19.45 1.40
C LEU A 141 -22.02 -19.13 0.18
N ASP A 142 -21.52 -18.29 -0.72
CA ASP A 142 -22.25 -17.74 -1.89
C ASP A 142 -23.64 -17.15 -1.54
N GLY A 143 -23.78 -16.65 -0.31
CA GLY A 143 -25.02 -16.07 0.24
C GLY A 143 -25.91 -17.04 1.01
N GLU A 144 -25.65 -18.35 0.98
CA GLU A 144 -26.38 -19.34 1.79
C GLU A 144 -25.69 -19.63 3.12
N LYS A 145 -26.45 -19.64 4.23
CA LYS A 145 -25.90 -19.89 5.58
C LYS A 145 -25.66 -21.37 5.83
N ILE A 146 -24.40 -21.77 5.98
CA ILE A 146 -24.02 -23.16 6.25
C ILE A 146 -24.48 -23.60 7.65
N LYS A 147 -24.82 -24.88 7.79
CA LYS A 147 -25.35 -25.49 9.04
C LYS A 147 -24.47 -26.63 9.58
N THR A 148 -23.59 -27.15 8.75
CA THR A 148 -22.63 -28.22 9.01
C THR A 148 -21.32 -27.85 8.33
N ARG A 149 -20.27 -28.67 8.49
CA ARG A 149 -19.12 -28.63 7.58
C ARG A 149 -19.59 -28.85 6.15
N SER A 150 -19.07 -28.06 5.22
CA SER A 150 -19.42 -28.04 3.80
C SER A 150 -18.15 -27.99 2.95
N THR A 151 -18.20 -28.52 1.73
CA THR A 151 -17.16 -28.25 0.73
C THR A 151 -17.15 -26.77 0.38
N LEU A 152 -15.97 -26.17 0.26
CA LEU A 152 -15.77 -24.79 -0.16
C LEU A 152 -15.20 -24.81 -1.58
N PRO A 153 -15.97 -24.46 -2.63
CA PRO A 153 -15.43 -24.39 -3.99
C PRO A 153 -14.35 -23.31 -4.10
N PRO A 154 -13.28 -23.53 -4.89
CA PRO A 154 -12.33 -22.46 -5.22
C PRO A 154 -13.06 -21.28 -5.88
N ASN A 155 -12.67 -20.05 -5.52
CA ASN A 155 -13.29 -18.79 -5.94
C ASN A 155 -14.73 -18.51 -5.42
N ALA A 156 -15.32 -19.39 -4.59
CA ALA A 156 -16.58 -19.08 -3.91
C ALA A 156 -16.42 -17.95 -2.88
N ILE A 157 -17.51 -17.22 -2.60
CA ILE A 157 -17.52 -16.10 -1.67
C ILE A 157 -18.01 -16.57 -0.30
N VAL A 158 -17.09 -16.64 0.67
CA VAL A 158 -17.44 -16.79 2.08
C VAL A 158 -17.72 -15.41 2.66
N THR A 159 -18.79 -15.27 3.45
CA THR A 159 -19.06 -14.05 4.23
C THR A 159 -19.27 -14.39 5.70
N ILE A 160 -18.54 -13.70 6.57
CA ILE A 160 -18.64 -13.78 8.03
C ILE A 160 -18.75 -12.37 8.62
N GLY A 161 -19.90 -12.07 9.22
CA GLY A 161 -20.15 -10.72 9.73
C GLY A 161 -20.27 -9.69 8.60
N THR A 162 -19.37 -8.71 8.55
CA THR A 162 -19.23 -7.73 7.44
C THR A 162 -18.02 -8.01 6.55
N THR A 163 -17.27 -9.07 6.84
CA THR A 163 -16.07 -9.47 6.11
C THR A 163 -16.41 -10.55 5.09
N SER A 164 -16.05 -10.32 3.83
CA SER A 164 -16.20 -11.28 2.74
C SER A 164 -14.82 -11.64 2.20
N PHE A 165 -14.58 -12.93 1.99
CA PHE A 165 -13.33 -13.46 1.45
C PHE A 165 -13.59 -14.60 0.47
N THR A 166 -12.57 -14.91 -0.33
CA THR A 166 -12.55 -16.08 -1.20
C THR A 166 -11.24 -16.84 -1.01
N VAL A 167 -11.21 -18.11 -1.39
CA VAL A 167 -9.99 -18.93 -1.39
C VAL A 167 -9.76 -19.44 -2.80
N TYR A 168 -8.58 -19.21 -3.35
CA TYR A 168 -8.19 -19.67 -4.69
C TYR A 168 -6.95 -20.55 -4.63
N ASP A 169 -6.84 -21.40 -5.65
CA ASP A 169 -5.67 -22.22 -5.91
C ASP A 169 -4.67 -21.40 -6.72
N ARG A 170 -3.40 -21.43 -6.34
CA ARG A 170 -2.28 -20.76 -7.03
C ARG A 170 -1.60 -21.67 -8.05
N GLU A 171 -1.76 -22.99 -7.92
CA GLU A 171 -1.06 -24.01 -8.71
C GLU A 171 -2.02 -24.90 -9.50
N GLY A 172 -3.29 -24.97 -9.09
CA GLY A 172 -4.37 -25.58 -9.85
C GLY A 172 -4.51 -24.98 -11.24
N GLU A 173 -5.09 -25.75 -12.16
CA GLU A 173 -5.11 -25.40 -13.58
C GLU A 173 -5.57 -23.96 -13.82
N MET A 174 -4.61 -23.12 -14.22
CA MET A 174 -4.91 -21.89 -14.93
C MET A 174 -5.62 -22.29 -16.22
N GLN A 175 -6.95 -22.37 -16.15
CA GLN A 175 -7.81 -22.29 -17.33
C GLN A 175 -7.42 -20.99 -18.01
N THR A 176 -6.53 -21.13 -18.99
CA THR A 176 -6.03 -20.01 -19.76
C THR A 176 -7.24 -19.53 -20.52
N ILE A 177 -7.88 -18.47 -20.02
CA ILE A 177 -8.82 -17.68 -20.78
C ILE A 177 -7.97 -17.03 -21.86
N ILE A 178 -7.73 -17.80 -22.93
CA ILE A 178 -7.22 -17.31 -24.19
C ILE A 178 -8.24 -16.26 -24.59
N SER A 179 -7.91 -15.00 -24.33
CA SER A 179 -8.70 -13.87 -24.80
C SER A 179 -8.90 -14.11 -26.29
N PRO A 180 -10.14 -14.31 -26.77
CA PRO A 180 -10.35 -14.66 -28.16
C PRO A 180 -9.74 -13.53 -28.98
N PHE A 181 -8.70 -13.86 -29.76
CA PHE A 181 -7.91 -12.87 -30.50
C PHE A 181 -8.89 -11.89 -31.15
N LEU A 182 -8.75 -10.60 -30.82
CA LEU A 182 -9.70 -9.59 -31.27
C LEU A 182 -9.90 -9.75 -32.78
N PRO A 183 -11.13 -9.67 -33.32
CA PRO A 183 -11.35 -9.92 -34.75
C PRO A 183 -10.48 -9.06 -35.68
N ALA A 184 -10.02 -7.90 -35.21
CA ALA A 184 -9.00 -7.08 -35.86
C ALA A 184 -7.62 -7.76 -35.96
N ILE A 185 -7.14 -8.41 -34.89
CA ILE A 185 -5.85 -9.12 -34.83
C ILE A 185 -5.89 -10.40 -35.68
N VAL A 186 -6.98 -11.17 -35.62
CA VAL A 186 -7.16 -12.35 -36.50
C VAL A 186 -7.13 -11.92 -37.96
N LYS A 187 -7.82 -10.82 -38.28
CA LYS A 187 -7.89 -10.26 -39.64
C LYS A 187 -6.58 -9.62 -40.10
N SER A 188 -5.76 -9.05 -39.22
CA SER A 188 -4.43 -8.55 -39.59
C SER A 188 -3.45 -9.71 -39.84
N LEU A 189 -3.41 -10.72 -38.96
CA LEU A 189 -2.56 -11.90 -39.13
C LEU A 189 -2.88 -12.67 -40.41
N GLN A 190 -4.17 -12.92 -40.69
CA GLN A 190 -4.61 -13.52 -41.95
C GLN A 190 -4.29 -12.64 -43.18
N ALA A 191 -4.32 -11.31 -43.05
CA ALA A 191 -3.90 -10.40 -44.12
C ALA A 191 -2.38 -10.34 -44.30
N GLU A 192 -1.59 -10.64 -43.27
CA GLU A 192 -0.13 -10.82 -43.36
C GLU A 192 0.19 -12.12 -44.10
N GLU A 193 -0.42 -13.24 -43.73
CA GLU A 193 -0.26 -14.54 -44.41
C GLU A 193 -0.67 -14.45 -45.89
N LEU A 194 -1.81 -13.83 -46.19
CA LEU A 194 -2.29 -13.65 -47.58
C LEU A 194 -1.38 -12.74 -48.43
N LYS A 195 -0.62 -11.82 -47.83
CA LYS A 195 0.41 -11.03 -48.55
C LYS A 195 1.68 -11.85 -48.81
N GLN A 196 2.09 -12.69 -47.86
CA GLN A 196 3.31 -13.49 -47.98
C GLN A 196 3.14 -14.73 -48.86
N ALA A 197 1.92 -15.27 -48.96
CA ALA A 197 1.58 -16.41 -49.81
C ALA A 197 1.33 -16.05 -51.30
N ALA A 198 1.40 -14.77 -51.67
CA ALA A 198 1.18 -14.33 -53.05
C ALA A 198 2.42 -14.60 -53.93
N PRO A 199 2.28 -15.27 -55.10
CA PRO A 199 3.39 -15.46 -56.02
C PRO A 199 3.84 -14.12 -56.65
N PRO A 200 5.13 -13.95 -56.99
CA PRO A 200 5.63 -12.72 -57.59
C PRO A 200 4.98 -12.44 -58.96
N PRO A 201 4.74 -11.16 -59.31
CA PRO A 201 4.14 -10.81 -60.59
C PRO A 201 5.05 -11.20 -61.77
N PRO A 202 4.47 -11.63 -62.92
CA PRO A 202 5.25 -11.93 -64.11
C PRO A 202 5.92 -10.65 -64.67
N PRO A 203 7.08 -10.78 -65.35
CA PRO A 203 7.79 -9.62 -65.90
C PRO A 203 6.94 -8.90 -66.95
N ALA A 204 6.97 -7.57 -66.91
CA ALA A 204 6.20 -6.72 -67.82
C ALA A 204 6.64 -6.95 -69.28
N ARG A 205 5.66 -7.20 -70.15
CA ARG A 205 5.84 -7.25 -71.60
C ARG A 205 5.44 -5.89 -72.18
N GLU A 206 6.32 -5.29 -72.98
CA GLU A 206 6.06 -3.99 -73.60
C GLU A 206 4.92 -4.08 -74.63
N GLU A 207 3.85 -3.30 -74.42
CA GLU A 207 2.79 -3.12 -75.41
C GLU A 207 3.08 -1.91 -76.30
N VAL A 208 3.47 -2.18 -77.55
CA VAL A 208 3.63 -1.16 -78.59
C VAL A 208 2.26 -0.72 -79.08
N LYS A 209 1.97 0.58 -78.97
CA LYS A 209 0.72 1.18 -79.45
C LYS A 209 0.61 1.12 -80.97
N SER A 210 -0.52 0.62 -81.47
CA SER A 210 -1.05 0.92 -82.81
C SER A 210 -2.51 1.35 -82.70
N GLN A 211 -3.01 2.08 -83.69
CA GLN A 211 -4.30 2.75 -83.66
C GLN A 211 -5.43 1.86 -84.20
N PRO A 212 -6.68 1.99 -83.70
CA PRO A 212 -7.83 1.30 -84.29
C PRO A 212 -8.24 1.96 -85.60
N ASN A 213 -8.63 1.15 -86.58
CA ASN A 213 -9.31 1.60 -87.79
C ASN A 213 -10.49 0.66 -88.10
N ASP A 214 -11.62 1.25 -88.49
CA ASP A 214 -12.84 0.73 -89.14
C ASP A 214 -12.85 -0.78 -89.53
N GLU A 215 -13.88 -1.59 -89.25
CA GLU A 215 -15.27 -1.44 -89.72
C GLU A 215 -16.24 -2.33 -88.90
N ALA A 216 -17.47 -1.85 -88.69
CA ALA A 216 -18.62 -2.70 -88.33
C ALA A 216 -19.49 -2.94 -89.57
N LYS A 217 -19.82 -4.21 -89.87
CA LYS A 217 -20.50 -4.60 -91.11
C LYS A 217 -21.87 -5.20 -90.83
N GLU A 218 -22.91 -4.42 -91.09
CA GLU A 218 -24.30 -4.82 -90.78
C GLU A 218 -24.99 -5.59 -91.91
N LEU A 219 -26.27 -5.91 -91.69
CA LEU A 219 -27.01 -6.99 -92.35
C LEU A 219 -27.56 -6.61 -93.75
N SER A 220 -28.04 -7.62 -94.48
CA SER A 220 -28.34 -7.57 -95.91
C SER A 220 -29.67 -6.90 -96.31
N SER A 221 -29.58 -6.03 -97.33
CA SER A 221 -30.50 -5.88 -98.48
C SER A 221 -31.97 -5.49 -98.28
N SER A 222 -32.39 -4.37 -98.92
CA SER A 222 -33.45 -4.40 -99.95
C SER A 222 -33.59 -3.08 -100.75
N LEU A 223 -33.74 -3.24 -102.08
CA LEU A 223 -34.56 -2.47 -103.04
C LEU A 223 -34.39 -0.93 -103.23
N GLU A 224 -33.61 -0.58 -104.26
CA GLU A 224 -33.91 0.29 -105.42
C GLU A 224 -34.40 1.78 -105.34
N MET A 225 -34.05 2.49 -106.42
CA MET A 225 -34.27 3.91 -106.81
C MET A 225 -35.72 4.46 -106.68
N LYS A 226 -36.04 5.78 -106.72
CA LYS A 226 -35.55 6.81 -107.69
C LYS A 226 -35.98 8.28 -107.38
N SER A 227 -35.14 9.23 -107.80
CA SER A 227 -35.42 10.61 -108.31
C SER A 227 -36.05 11.76 -107.47
N ALA A 228 -35.52 12.98 -107.75
CA ALA A 228 -36.20 14.30 -107.91
C ALA A 228 -36.31 15.31 -106.73
N GLU A 229 -35.44 16.33 -106.81
CA GLU A 229 -35.56 17.80 -106.54
C GLU A 229 -36.65 18.46 -105.65
N LYS A 230 -36.17 19.31 -104.72
CA LYS A 230 -36.54 20.75 -104.45
C LYS A 230 -37.93 21.26 -104.96
N SER A 231 -38.77 22.01 -104.23
CA SER A 231 -38.50 23.08 -103.24
C SER A 231 -39.77 23.81 -102.72
N VAL A 232 -39.77 24.18 -101.43
CA VAL A 232 -40.20 25.47 -100.82
C VAL A 232 -41.58 26.10 -101.17
N HIS A 233 -42.47 26.22 -100.15
CA HIS A 233 -43.03 27.54 -99.73
C HIS A 233 -43.68 27.57 -98.33
N ASN A 234 -43.58 28.74 -97.67
CA ASN A 234 -44.42 29.31 -96.60
C ASN A 234 -44.95 28.44 -95.44
N LEU A 235 -44.08 28.10 -94.47
CA LEU A 235 -44.50 27.88 -93.07
C LEU A 235 -43.58 28.53 -92.01
N GLY A 236 -42.61 29.36 -92.44
CA GLY A 236 -41.50 29.82 -91.59
C GLY A 236 -41.89 30.60 -90.34
N ALA A 237 -42.82 31.56 -90.44
CA ALA A 237 -43.15 32.46 -89.33
C ALA A 237 -43.73 31.72 -88.10
N PHE A 238 -44.63 30.76 -88.31
CA PHE A 238 -45.23 29.98 -87.22
C PHE A 238 -44.26 28.94 -86.64
N ILE A 239 -43.38 28.36 -87.47
CA ILE A 239 -42.31 27.48 -86.99
C ILE A 239 -41.33 28.27 -86.11
N VAL A 240 -40.88 29.45 -86.55
CA VAL A 240 -39.95 30.29 -85.77
C VAL A 240 -40.61 30.77 -84.47
N LEU A 241 -41.87 31.20 -84.50
CA LEU A 241 -42.59 31.58 -83.28
C LEU A 241 -42.76 30.40 -82.31
N GLY A 242 -43.08 29.20 -82.83
CA GLY A 242 -43.18 27.97 -82.04
C GLY A 242 -41.83 27.53 -81.43
N ILE A 243 -40.72 27.70 -82.16
CA ILE A 243 -39.37 27.46 -81.65
C ILE A 243 -39.04 28.47 -80.55
N ILE A 244 -39.33 29.76 -80.73
CA ILE A 244 -39.06 30.80 -79.73
C ILE A 244 -39.88 30.58 -78.46
N THR A 245 -41.18 30.25 -78.56
CA THR A 245 -42.00 29.95 -77.38
C THR A 245 -41.60 28.65 -76.71
N ALA A 246 -41.24 27.60 -77.46
CA ALA A 246 -40.66 26.38 -76.90
C ALA A 246 -39.34 26.68 -76.17
N LEU A 247 -38.46 27.52 -76.74
CA LEU A 247 -37.21 27.93 -76.09
C LEU A 247 -37.49 28.70 -74.79
N PHE A 248 -38.46 29.62 -74.79
CA PHE A 248 -38.87 30.34 -73.57
C PHE A 248 -39.50 29.44 -72.51
N VAL A 249 -40.25 28.41 -72.91
CA VAL A 249 -40.78 27.39 -71.98
C VAL A 249 -39.66 26.50 -71.44
N ILE A 250 -38.68 26.10 -72.27
CA ILE A 250 -37.52 25.33 -71.83
C ILE A 250 -36.62 26.15 -70.90
N ILE A 251 -36.42 27.44 -71.16
CA ILE A 251 -35.70 28.37 -70.27
C ILE A 251 -36.50 28.63 -68.99
N GLY A 252 -37.82 28.78 -69.06
CA GLY A 252 -38.70 28.98 -67.91
C GLY A 252 -38.73 27.75 -66.99
N ILE A 253 -38.86 26.55 -67.56
CA ILE A 253 -38.76 25.28 -66.82
C ILE A 253 -37.33 25.11 -66.28
N GLY A 254 -36.30 25.35 -67.11
CA GLY A 254 -34.90 25.19 -66.74
C GLY A 254 -34.45 26.11 -65.62
N THR A 255 -34.96 27.36 -65.57
CA THR A 255 -34.74 28.28 -64.45
C THR A 255 -35.58 27.90 -63.24
N ALA A 256 -36.85 27.49 -63.42
CA ALA A 256 -37.68 26.99 -62.33
C ALA A 256 -37.17 25.70 -61.68
N THR A 257 -36.40 24.87 -62.41
CA THR A 257 -35.68 23.73 -61.83
C THR A 257 -34.33 24.15 -61.22
N LEU A 258 -33.56 25.05 -61.85
CA LEU A 258 -32.29 25.54 -61.28
C LEU A 258 -32.49 26.24 -59.93
N PHE A 259 -33.58 27.00 -59.77
CA PHE A 259 -33.90 27.70 -58.52
C PHE A 259 -34.70 26.85 -57.52
N ARG A 260 -35.02 25.59 -57.84
CA ARG A 260 -35.38 24.56 -56.84
C ARG A 260 -34.11 23.98 -56.21
N GLY A 261 -33.34 24.85 -55.57
CA GLY A 261 -32.35 24.39 -54.61
C GLY A 261 -33.07 23.67 -53.48
N GLU A 262 -32.87 22.35 -53.37
CA GLU A 262 -33.20 21.65 -52.13
C GLU A 262 -32.47 22.38 -50.99
N PRO A 263 -33.15 22.64 -49.84
CA PRO A 263 -32.51 23.35 -48.75
C PRO A 263 -31.28 22.56 -48.34
N ILE A 264 -30.09 23.16 -48.47
CA ILE A 264 -28.84 22.52 -48.05
C ILE A 264 -29.06 22.03 -46.64
N VAL A 265 -29.12 20.70 -46.48
CA VAL A 265 -29.19 20.10 -45.16
C VAL A 265 -27.90 20.54 -44.50
N LYS A 266 -28.01 21.49 -43.58
CA LYS A 266 -26.97 21.72 -42.58
C LYS A 266 -26.87 20.40 -41.85
N GLN A 267 -25.93 19.57 -42.30
CA GLN A 267 -25.34 18.56 -41.45
C GLN A 267 -25.03 19.31 -40.17
N GLN A 268 -25.69 18.94 -39.07
CA GLN A 268 -25.28 19.47 -37.78
C GLN A 268 -23.82 19.05 -37.67
N GLU A 269 -22.92 20.03 -37.71
CA GLU A 269 -21.50 19.79 -37.50
C GLU A 269 -21.40 19.39 -36.04
N VAL A 270 -21.57 18.08 -35.80
CA VAL A 270 -21.51 17.46 -34.49
C VAL A 270 -20.15 17.83 -33.95
N ASP A 271 -20.10 18.72 -32.96
CA ASP A 271 -18.81 19.16 -32.47
C ASP A 271 -18.17 18.01 -31.69
N ALA A 272 -17.31 17.30 -32.42
CA ALA A 272 -16.50 16.22 -31.90
C ALA A 272 -15.75 16.64 -30.63
N VAL A 273 -15.36 17.92 -30.52
CA VAL A 273 -14.68 18.45 -29.33
C VAL A 273 -15.66 18.55 -28.16
N GLU A 274 -16.86 19.09 -28.36
CA GLU A 274 -17.90 19.15 -27.31
C GLU A 274 -18.30 17.75 -26.84
N LEU A 275 -18.52 16.80 -27.77
CA LEU A 275 -18.89 15.42 -27.42
C LEU A 275 -17.78 14.67 -26.69
N ILE A 276 -16.52 14.79 -27.13
CA ILE A 276 -15.36 14.19 -26.43
C ILE A 276 -15.22 14.83 -25.04
N GLN A 277 -15.30 16.16 -24.94
CA GLN A 277 -15.19 16.87 -23.66
C GLN A 277 -16.31 16.44 -22.69
N LYS A 278 -17.54 16.27 -23.19
CA LYS A 278 -18.68 15.78 -22.40
C LYS A 278 -18.51 14.33 -21.95
N ALA A 279 -17.96 13.46 -22.79
CA ALA A 279 -17.64 12.07 -22.42
C ALA A 279 -16.51 11.96 -21.36
N LEU A 280 -15.73 13.04 -21.19
CA LEU A 280 -14.62 13.15 -20.23
C LEU A 280 -14.96 14.02 -19.00
N GLU A 281 -16.18 14.58 -18.88
CA GLU A 281 -16.63 15.33 -17.69
C GLU A 281 -16.39 14.60 -16.35
N PRO A 282 -16.57 13.27 -16.22
CA PRO A 282 -16.27 12.54 -14.98
C PRO A 282 -14.77 12.40 -14.66
N PHE A 283 -13.89 12.74 -15.59
CA PHE A 283 -12.43 12.50 -15.51
C PHE A 283 -11.64 13.80 -15.74
N PRO A 284 -11.86 14.86 -14.94
CA PRO A 284 -11.40 16.22 -15.25
C PRO A 284 -9.88 16.40 -15.32
N SER A 285 -9.09 15.47 -14.79
CA SER A 285 -7.62 15.47 -14.93
C SER A 285 -7.15 15.04 -16.33
N VAL A 286 -7.94 14.26 -17.06
CA VAL A 286 -7.60 13.79 -18.41
C VAL A 286 -7.93 14.85 -19.45
N LYS A 287 -6.99 15.13 -20.36
CA LYS A 287 -7.08 16.16 -21.40
C LYS A 287 -7.10 15.51 -22.79
N PRO A 288 -8.13 15.76 -23.61
CA PRO A 288 -8.19 15.30 -24.99
C PRO A 288 -7.44 16.23 -25.95
N PHE A 289 -6.82 15.65 -26.96
CA PHE A 289 -6.40 16.34 -28.18
C PHE A 289 -6.91 15.56 -29.39
N PHE A 290 -7.87 16.13 -30.14
CA PHE A 290 -8.50 15.46 -31.27
C PHE A 290 -8.08 16.06 -32.61
N ASN A 291 -7.43 15.25 -33.45
CA ASN A 291 -7.05 15.64 -34.80
C ASN A 291 -8.22 15.36 -35.77
N LYS A 292 -9.02 16.40 -36.06
CA LYS A 292 -10.16 16.32 -36.99
C LYS A 292 -9.80 15.79 -38.39
N SER A 293 -8.56 15.94 -38.85
CA SER A 293 -8.12 15.50 -40.18
C SER A 293 -7.81 13.99 -40.24
N THR A 294 -7.18 13.43 -39.20
CA THR A 294 -6.87 12.00 -39.15
C THR A 294 -8.00 11.18 -38.53
N GLY A 295 -8.70 11.73 -37.53
CA GLY A 295 -9.63 11.03 -36.65
C GLY A 295 -8.97 10.42 -35.41
N VAL A 296 -7.72 10.77 -35.12
CA VAL A 296 -6.98 10.30 -33.93
C VAL A 296 -7.32 11.17 -32.72
N LEU A 297 -7.64 10.54 -31.60
CA LEU A 297 -7.81 11.16 -30.29
C LEU A 297 -6.65 10.77 -29.36
N GLN A 298 -5.83 11.74 -28.98
CA GLN A 298 -4.82 11.55 -27.92
C GLN A 298 -5.39 11.95 -26.56
N LEU A 299 -5.05 11.19 -25.52
CA LEU A 299 -5.48 11.42 -24.15
C LEU A 299 -4.26 11.50 -23.22
N THR A 300 -4.17 12.57 -22.43
CA THR A 300 -3.06 12.83 -21.51
C THR A 300 -3.55 13.16 -20.10
N GLY A 301 -2.73 12.91 -19.08
CA GLY A 301 -3.04 13.21 -17.68
C GLY A 301 -3.19 11.96 -16.82
N ASP A 302 -3.80 12.10 -15.65
CA ASP A 302 -3.76 11.08 -14.60
C ASP A 302 -5.15 10.47 -14.32
N VAL A 303 -5.19 9.18 -13.95
CA VAL A 303 -6.37 8.51 -13.39
C VAL A 303 -5.99 7.65 -12.18
N LEU A 304 -6.93 7.46 -11.24
CA LEU A 304 -6.67 6.69 -10.02
C LEU A 304 -6.40 5.20 -10.30
N THR A 305 -7.20 4.56 -11.16
CA THR A 305 -7.16 3.11 -11.39
C THR A 305 -7.18 2.72 -12.86
N LEU A 306 -6.75 1.49 -13.18
CA LEU A 306 -6.94 0.91 -14.52
C LEU A 306 -8.42 0.87 -14.93
N ALA A 307 -9.32 0.64 -13.97
CA ALA A 307 -10.76 0.61 -14.24
C ALA A 307 -11.27 1.97 -14.71
N ASP A 308 -10.70 3.08 -14.24
CA ASP A 308 -11.05 4.43 -14.70
C ASP A 308 -10.52 4.72 -16.11
N LYS A 309 -9.29 4.28 -16.42
CA LYS A 309 -8.78 4.32 -17.80
C LYS A 309 -9.69 3.55 -18.76
N ASN A 310 -10.16 2.37 -18.35
CA ASN A 310 -11.07 1.56 -19.16
C ASN A 310 -12.45 2.22 -19.32
N LYS A 311 -13.03 2.84 -18.28
CA LYS A 311 -14.29 3.61 -18.38
C LYS A 311 -14.19 4.73 -19.42
N ILE A 312 -13.07 5.45 -19.47
CA ILE A 312 -12.80 6.48 -20.48
C ILE A 312 -12.79 5.87 -21.88
N LEU A 313 -12.07 4.76 -22.08
CA LEU A 313 -12.02 4.10 -23.39
C LEU A 313 -13.40 3.60 -23.83
N TYR A 314 -14.21 3.07 -22.92
CA TYR A 314 -15.59 2.67 -23.21
C TYR A 314 -16.53 3.85 -23.51
N SER A 315 -16.39 5.01 -22.85
CA SER A 315 -17.25 6.18 -23.14
C SER A 315 -17.00 6.78 -24.52
N LEU A 316 -15.81 6.56 -25.09
CA LEU A 316 -15.41 7.03 -26.42
C LEU A 316 -15.79 6.08 -27.56
N GLN A 317 -16.08 4.80 -27.28
CA GLN A 317 -16.34 3.75 -28.30
C GLN A 317 -17.63 3.95 -29.13
N GLY A 318 -18.44 4.97 -28.84
CA GLY A 318 -19.62 5.34 -29.66
C GLY A 318 -19.34 6.36 -30.76
N PHE A 319 -18.17 7.01 -30.79
CA PHE A 319 -17.92 8.16 -31.66
C PHE A 319 -17.35 7.77 -33.04
N ASN A 320 -18.23 7.73 -34.04
CA ASN A 320 -17.89 7.40 -35.43
C ASN A 320 -16.84 8.32 -36.12
N PHE A 321 -16.55 9.49 -35.55
CA PHE A 321 -15.49 10.40 -35.99
C PHE A 321 -14.12 10.10 -35.36
N VAL A 322 -14.08 9.34 -34.26
CA VAL A 322 -12.86 8.84 -33.63
C VAL A 322 -12.51 7.49 -34.29
N LYS A 323 -11.38 7.45 -35.00
CA LYS A 323 -10.88 6.24 -35.66
C LYS A 323 -9.87 5.46 -34.82
N ASP A 324 -9.18 6.17 -33.92
CA ASP A 324 -8.13 5.63 -33.07
C ASP A 324 -8.01 6.46 -31.78
N VAL A 325 -7.59 5.82 -30.68
CA VAL A 325 -7.47 6.43 -29.35
C VAL A 325 -6.12 6.10 -28.72
N ASP A 326 -5.18 7.03 -28.84
CA ASP A 326 -3.91 6.98 -28.15
C ASP A 326 -4.10 7.40 -26.68
N SER A 327 -4.01 6.42 -25.79
CA SER A 327 -4.06 6.62 -24.33
C SER A 327 -2.73 6.34 -23.65
N SER A 328 -1.61 6.36 -24.39
CA SER A 328 -0.26 6.17 -23.84
C SER A 328 0.08 7.24 -22.79
N GLY A 329 -0.37 8.48 -23.01
CA GLY A 329 -0.21 9.61 -22.09
C GLY A 329 -1.12 9.60 -20.85
N ILE A 330 -1.97 8.59 -20.64
CA ILE A 330 -2.73 8.44 -19.40
C ILE A 330 -1.93 7.63 -18.37
N ILE A 331 -1.47 8.31 -17.33
CA ILE A 331 -0.83 7.76 -16.12
C ILE A 331 -1.90 7.08 -15.24
N ILE A 332 -1.57 5.92 -14.66
CA ILE A 332 -2.42 5.22 -13.69
C ILE A 332 -1.73 5.30 -12.32
N ASP A 333 -2.28 6.10 -11.42
CA ASP A 333 -1.67 6.36 -10.09
C ASP A 333 -1.54 5.08 -9.26
N GLU A 334 -2.49 4.14 -9.38
CA GLU A 334 -2.44 2.83 -8.75
C GLU A 334 -1.11 2.11 -8.98
N TYR A 335 -0.53 2.18 -10.17
CA TYR A 335 0.73 1.49 -10.45
C TYR A 335 1.89 2.16 -9.71
N ALA A 336 1.94 3.50 -9.76
CA ALA A 336 2.99 4.29 -9.11
C ALA A 336 3.01 4.09 -7.59
N TRP A 337 1.85 4.09 -6.91
CA TRP A 337 1.82 3.90 -5.45
C TRP A 337 1.94 2.42 -5.04
N ARG A 338 1.51 1.45 -5.86
CA ARG A 338 1.70 0.02 -5.57
C ARG A 338 3.18 -0.39 -5.66
N GLU A 339 3.88 0.08 -6.68
CA GLU A 339 5.30 -0.24 -6.90
C GLU A 339 6.17 0.28 -5.73
N ILE A 340 6.04 1.56 -5.37
CA ILE A 340 6.80 2.13 -4.26
C ILE A 340 6.41 1.49 -2.92
N ASN A 341 5.14 1.18 -2.66
CA ASN A 341 4.73 0.47 -1.44
C ASN A 341 5.31 -0.94 -1.36
N GLN A 342 5.46 -1.66 -2.48
CA GLN A 342 6.11 -2.96 -2.49
C GLN A 342 7.61 -2.86 -2.17
N ALA A 343 8.26 -1.74 -2.48
CA ALA A 343 9.64 -1.46 -2.05
C ALA A 343 9.71 -1.05 -0.58
N LEU A 344 8.85 -0.13 -0.12
CA LEU A 344 8.80 0.34 1.27
C LEU A 344 8.52 -0.80 2.26
N ALA A 345 7.59 -1.70 1.94
CA ALA A 345 7.22 -2.84 2.79
C ALA A 345 8.36 -3.86 2.99
N LYS A 346 9.34 -3.93 2.07
CA LYS A 346 10.53 -4.78 2.20
C LYS A 346 11.52 -4.23 3.23
N ASN A 347 11.52 -2.92 3.50
CA ASN A 347 12.41 -2.32 4.51
C ASN A 347 11.77 -2.41 5.91
N PRO A 348 12.39 -3.10 6.89
CA PRO A 348 11.85 -3.19 8.25
C PRO A 348 11.60 -1.83 8.92
N THR A 349 12.35 -0.77 8.59
CA THR A 349 12.19 0.56 9.19
C THR A 349 11.06 1.39 8.57
N TRP A 350 10.52 0.98 7.41
CA TRP A 350 9.47 1.70 6.69
C TRP A 350 8.14 0.94 6.63
N LYS A 351 8.01 -0.20 7.34
CA LYS A 351 6.77 -1.01 7.37
C LYS A 351 5.51 -0.23 7.79
N GLY A 352 5.65 0.86 8.54
CA GLY A 352 4.56 1.75 8.95
C GLY A 352 4.23 2.87 7.95
N ILE A 353 4.85 2.89 6.77
CA ILE A 353 4.77 3.96 5.76
C ILE A 353 4.03 3.48 4.52
N THR A 354 3.13 4.32 4.01
CA THR A 354 2.41 4.08 2.75
C THR A 354 2.34 5.34 1.89
N VAL A 355 2.41 5.15 0.58
CA VAL A 355 1.98 6.11 -0.45
C VAL A 355 0.59 5.70 -0.94
N TYR A 356 -0.29 6.67 -1.19
CA TYR A 356 -1.55 6.46 -1.90
C TYR A 356 -1.92 7.71 -2.72
N ALA A 357 -2.76 7.56 -3.74
CA ALA A 357 -3.33 8.69 -4.46
C ALA A 357 -4.67 9.11 -3.85
N ALA A 358 -4.79 10.39 -3.48
CA ALA A 358 -6.02 10.95 -2.90
C ALA A 358 -6.96 11.55 -3.96
N ALA A 359 -6.41 11.92 -5.12
CA ALA A 359 -7.09 12.35 -6.33
C ALA A 359 -6.13 12.09 -7.51
N PRO A 360 -6.60 12.05 -8.78
CA PRO A 360 -5.73 11.78 -9.91
C PRO A 360 -4.54 12.74 -9.97
N GLY A 361 -3.33 12.20 -10.02
CA GLY A 361 -2.07 12.95 -10.04
C GLY A 361 -1.69 13.60 -8.71
N LYS A 362 -2.30 13.21 -7.57
CA LYS A 362 -2.00 13.73 -6.22
C LYS A 362 -1.72 12.61 -5.23
N PHE A 363 -0.45 12.45 -4.88
CA PHE A 363 0.01 11.40 -3.97
C PHE A 363 0.17 11.95 -2.54
N ILE A 364 -0.08 11.10 -1.55
CA ILE A 364 0.17 11.38 -0.14
C ILE A 364 1.04 10.26 0.42
N LEU A 365 2.18 10.63 1.01
CA LEU A 365 3.02 9.76 1.83
C LEU A 365 2.57 9.92 3.29
N SER A 366 2.30 8.83 4.00
CA SER A 366 1.85 8.89 5.39
C SER A 366 2.33 7.70 6.21
N GLY A 367 2.38 7.88 7.54
CA GLY A 367 2.76 6.83 8.48
C GLY A 367 3.61 7.33 9.64
N TYR A 368 4.26 6.40 10.35
CA TYR A 368 5.11 6.70 11.50
C TYR A 368 6.52 6.16 11.30
N LEU A 369 7.51 6.98 11.67
CA LEU A 369 8.91 6.60 11.80
C LEU A 369 9.37 6.88 13.23
N GLN A 370 10.23 6.03 13.78
CA GLN A 370 10.69 6.15 15.16
C GLN A 370 11.61 7.36 15.36
N THR A 371 12.42 7.70 14.35
CA THR A 371 13.51 8.70 14.48
C THR A 371 13.65 9.60 13.26
N ARG A 372 14.21 10.79 13.49
CA ARG A 372 14.57 11.76 12.43
C ARG A 372 15.51 11.15 11.38
N LYS A 373 16.42 10.27 11.79
CA LYS A 373 17.34 9.56 10.88
C LYS A 373 16.58 8.72 9.85
N GLN A 374 15.58 7.94 10.29
CA GLN A 374 14.75 7.14 9.37
C GLN A 374 13.98 8.02 8.39
N SER A 375 13.54 9.22 8.81
CA SER A 375 12.83 10.18 7.96
C SER A 375 13.72 10.79 6.87
N ALA A 376 14.97 11.12 7.21
CA ALA A 376 15.96 11.54 6.22
C ALA A 376 16.24 10.43 5.18
N GLN A 377 16.47 9.19 5.64
CA GLN A 377 16.71 8.03 4.77
C GLN A 377 15.52 7.70 3.87
N LEU A 378 14.29 7.82 4.37
CA LEU A 378 13.08 7.68 3.55
C LEU A 378 13.00 8.77 2.48
N SER A 379 13.32 10.02 2.83
CA SER A 379 13.27 11.16 1.92
C SER A 379 14.30 11.03 0.78
N GLU A 380 15.52 10.61 1.11
CA GLU A 380 16.58 10.28 0.15
C GLU A 380 16.17 9.13 -0.78
N TYR A 381 15.61 8.05 -0.22
CA TYR A 381 15.13 6.91 -1.00
C TYR A 381 14.01 7.30 -1.98
N LEU A 382 13.01 8.06 -1.53
CA LEU A 382 11.92 8.55 -2.38
C LEU A 382 12.43 9.49 -3.48
N ALA A 383 13.42 10.34 -3.19
CA ALA A 383 14.01 11.23 -4.19
C ALA A 383 14.72 10.47 -5.33
N ALA A 384 15.23 9.26 -5.08
CA ALA A 384 15.85 8.41 -6.08
C ALA A 384 14.89 7.41 -6.76
N ASN A 385 13.77 7.05 -6.13
CA ASN A 385 12.91 5.93 -6.56
C ASN A 385 11.45 6.31 -6.90
N PHE A 386 10.97 7.50 -6.53
CA PHE A 386 9.58 7.91 -6.77
C PHE A 386 9.47 9.03 -7.81
N MET A 387 9.08 8.65 -9.04
CA MET A 387 9.06 9.53 -10.23
C MET A 387 8.12 10.73 -10.15
N TYR A 388 7.23 10.79 -9.15
CA TYR A 388 6.21 11.85 -8.98
C TYR A 388 6.41 12.63 -7.67
N LEU A 389 7.66 12.79 -7.23
CA LEU A 389 8.04 13.47 -5.98
C LEU A 389 7.51 14.91 -5.90
N ASP A 390 7.43 15.61 -7.04
CA ASP A 390 6.83 16.94 -7.19
C ASP A 390 5.33 17.00 -6.83
N ARG A 391 4.66 15.83 -6.83
CA ARG A 391 3.23 15.65 -6.54
C ARG A 391 2.96 14.88 -5.25
N LEU A 392 4.00 14.65 -4.42
CA LEU A 392 3.93 13.86 -3.20
C LEU A 392 3.80 14.76 -1.95
N GLU A 393 2.62 14.79 -1.35
CA GLU A 393 2.41 15.46 -0.07
C GLU A 393 2.94 14.58 1.08
N ASN A 394 3.96 15.06 1.81
CA ASN A 394 4.52 14.35 2.94
C ASN A 394 3.73 14.62 4.24
N ARG A 395 3.11 13.56 4.79
CA ARG A 395 2.41 13.52 6.08
C ARG A 395 2.96 12.40 6.99
N VAL A 396 4.26 12.10 6.92
CA VAL A 396 4.93 11.17 7.83
C VAL A 396 5.19 11.85 9.17
N VAL A 397 4.88 11.16 10.26
CA VAL A 397 5.08 11.62 11.64
C VAL A 397 6.30 10.95 12.24
N VAL A 398 7.12 11.69 12.98
CA VAL A 398 8.32 11.17 13.66
C VAL A 398 8.05 11.03 15.16
N GLU A 399 8.11 9.81 15.68
CA GLU A 399 7.73 9.49 17.07
C GLU A 399 8.67 10.11 18.11
N GLU A 400 9.96 10.23 17.79
CA GLU A 400 10.95 11.02 18.55
C GLU A 400 10.44 12.45 18.85
N GLU A 401 9.75 13.08 17.90
CA GLU A 401 9.24 14.45 18.06
C GLU A 401 7.96 14.49 18.91
N LEU A 402 7.13 13.46 18.85
CA LEU A 402 5.99 13.28 19.75
C LEU A 402 6.45 13.04 21.19
N ILE A 403 7.48 12.19 21.39
CA ILE A 403 8.10 11.92 22.70
C ILE A 403 8.65 13.21 23.29
N ASN A 404 9.43 13.98 22.53
CA ASN A 404 10.01 15.24 22.97
C ASN A 404 8.92 16.27 23.33
N SER A 405 7.88 16.39 22.50
CA SER A 405 6.77 17.32 22.72
C SER A 405 5.97 16.99 23.98
N ALA A 406 5.56 15.73 24.15
CA ALA A 406 4.84 15.28 25.34
C ALA A 406 5.69 15.35 26.62
N SER A 407 7.00 15.06 26.52
CA SER A 407 7.95 15.23 27.64
C SER A 407 8.09 16.70 28.04
N THR A 408 8.03 17.64 27.09
CA THR A 408 8.05 19.08 27.38
C THR A 408 6.79 19.52 28.16
N TYR A 409 5.60 19.03 27.79
CA TYR A 409 4.37 19.28 28.58
C TYR A 409 4.50 18.74 30.02
N LEU A 410 5.05 17.53 30.19
CA LEU A 410 5.25 16.91 31.50
C LEU A 410 6.29 17.65 32.35
N GLN A 411 7.41 18.09 31.76
CA GLN A 411 8.41 18.92 32.44
C GLN A 411 7.81 20.26 32.90
N ASN A 412 7.03 20.93 32.05
CA ASN A 412 6.35 22.19 32.39
C ASN A 412 5.32 22.02 33.51
N ALA A 413 4.65 20.87 33.62
CA ALA A 413 3.76 20.53 34.76
C ALA A 413 4.51 20.15 36.07
N SER A 414 5.84 20.15 36.04
CA SER A 414 6.73 19.59 37.07
C SER A 414 6.44 18.09 37.35
N LEU A 415 6.36 17.30 36.27
CA LEU A 415 6.22 15.84 36.26
C LEU A 415 7.31 15.13 35.42
N PRO A 416 8.61 15.50 35.52
CA PRO A 416 9.67 14.92 34.70
C PRO A 416 9.91 13.42 34.91
N GLN A 417 9.38 12.83 36.00
CA GLN A 417 9.49 11.41 36.31
C GLN A 417 8.42 10.53 35.64
N VAL A 418 7.50 11.12 34.87
CA VAL A 418 6.56 10.37 34.02
C VAL A 418 7.26 10.02 32.71
N ALA A 419 7.49 8.73 32.48
CA ALA A 419 8.12 8.24 31.26
C ALA A 419 7.12 8.22 30.09
N VAL A 420 7.55 8.76 28.95
CA VAL A 420 6.80 8.80 27.69
C VAL A 420 7.33 7.71 26.75
N GLN A 421 6.42 6.93 26.19
CA GLN A 421 6.68 6.01 25.08
C GLN A 421 5.66 6.27 23.96
N VAL A 422 6.00 5.97 22.72
CA VAL A 422 5.12 6.15 21.56
C VAL A 422 5.21 4.92 20.65
N ALA A 423 4.08 4.50 20.09
CA ALA A 423 4.02 3.50 19.04
C ALA A 423 2.83 3.76 18.09
N ASN A 424 3.09 3.89 16.79
CA ASN A 424 2.12 4.21 15.74
C ASN A 424 1.21 5.43 16.06
N GLY A 425 1.78 6.44 16.74
CA GLY A 425 1.07 7.64 17.18
C GLY A 425 0.23 7.49 18.46
N GLU A 426 0.22 6.33 19.11
CA GLU A 426 -0.34 6.17 20.46
C GLU A 426 0.74 6.51 21.51
N ILE A 427 0.51 7.58 22.28
CA ILE A 427 1.37 7.95 23.41
C ILE A 427 0.99 7.10 24.62
N THR A 428 1.98 6.50 25.27
CA THR A 428 1.82 5.77 26.54
C THR A 428 2.62 6.45 27.63
N LEU A 429 1.95 6.81 28.73
CA LEU A 429 2.53 7.47 29.90
C LEU A 429 2.59 6.49 31.08
N THR A 430 3.76 6.38 31.71
CA THR A 430 4.03 5.45 32.82
C THR A 430 4.83 6.12 33.95
N GLY A 431 4.83 5.51 35.14
CA GLY A 431 5.60 5.99 36.30
C GLY A 431 4.73 6.25 37.53
N THR A 432 5.24 7.06 38.46
CA THR A 432 4.60 7.43 39.73
C THR A 432 4.55 8.94 39.95
N ILE A 433 3.45 9.44 40.51
CA ILE A 433 3.30 10.86 40.90
C ILE A 433 2.77 10.97 42.34
N PRO A 434 3.13 12.03 43.11
CA PRO A 434 2.47 12.33 44.37
C PRO A 434 0.95 12.54 44.16
N PRO A 435 0.07 12.13 45.10
CA PRO A 435 -1.37 12.32 44.97
C PRO A 435 -1.79 13.78 44.70
N ALA A 436 -1.11 14.75 45.32
CA ALA A 436 -1.33 16.19 45.13
C ALA A 436 -0.99 16.71 43.71
N LYS A 437 -0.31 15.92 42.89
CA LYS A 437 0.05 16.24 41.50
C LYS A 437 -0.90 15.64 40.45
N LYS A 438 -1.90 14.86 40.88
CA LYS A 438 -2.88 14.22 39.99
C LYS A 438 -3.65 15.23 39.10
N PRO A 439 -4.20 16.36 39.61
CA PRO A 439 -4.96 17.28 38.77
C PRO A 439 -4.13 17.94 37.66
N GLN A 440 -2.84 18.18 37.90
CA GLN A 440 -1.92 18.72 36.89
C GLN A 440 -1.69 17.73 35.76
N LEU A 441 -1.55 16.43 36.07
CA LEU A 441 -1.48 15.38 35.04
C LEU A 441 -2.79 15.31 34.25
N GLU A 442 -3.95 15.29 34.92
CA GLU A 442 -5.25 15.22 34.24
C GLU A 442 -5.49 16.42 33.31
N GLY A 443 -5.01 17.62 33.66
CA GLY A 443 -5.07 18.79 32.78
C GLY A 443 -4.26 18.64 31.49
N ILE A 444 -2.97 18.28 31.59
CA ILE A 444 -2.09 18.20 30.40
C ILE A 444 -2.39 17.04 29.46
N LEU A 445 -3.15 16.02 29.89
CA LEU A 445 -3.57 14.93 29.00
C LEU A 445 -4.37 15.46 27.80
N GLU A 446 -5.20 16.49 27.98
CA GLU A 446 -5.95 17.09 26.87
C GLU A 446 -5.08 17.95 25.94
N ASP A 447 -3.94 18.45 26.40
CA ASP A 447 -2.99 19.19 25.54
C ASP A 447 -2.05 18.25 24.78
N ILE A 448 -1.60 17.17 25.42
CA ILE A 448 -0.82 16.10 24.78
C ILE A 448 -1.62 15.42 23.65
N LYS A 449 -2.95 15.28 23.81
CA LYS A 449 -3.86 14.80 22.74
C LYS A 449 -3.98 15.72 21.52
N LYS A 450 -3.61 17.00 21.62
CA LYS A 450 -3.70 17.99 20.52
C LYS A 450 -2.41 18.10 19.70
N ILE A 451 -1.36 17.37 20.05
CA ILE A 451 -0.11 17.36 19.28
C ILE A 451 -0.38 16.68 17.93
N ASP A 452 -0.02 17.35 16.84
CA ASP A 452 -0.23 16.82 15.49
C ASP A 452 0.42 15.44 15.31
N GLY A 453 -0.33 14.51 14.71
CA GLY A 453 0.09 13.12 14.53
C GLY A 453 -0.19 12.18 15.71
N VAL A 454 -0.62 12.68 16.88
CA VAL A 454 -1.10 11.82 17.98
C VAL A 454 -2.48 11.25 17.65
N ARG A 455 -2.64 9.93 17.87
CA ARG A 455 -3.91 9.20 17.69
C ARG A 455 -4.62 8.91 19.01
N GLY A 456 -3.88 8.84 20.11
CA GLY A 456 -4.40 8.51 21.43
C GLY A 456 -3.35 8.66 22.52
N VAL A 457 -3.81 8.76 23.77
CA VAL A 457 -2.95 8.87 24.96
C VAL A 457 -3.44 7.88 26.01
N ARG A 458 -2.60 6.93 26.39
CA ARG A 458 -2.85 5.92 27.43
C ARG A 458 -2.11 6.30 28.70
N ASN A 459 -2.86 6.52 29.77
CA ASN A 459 -2.32 6.87 31.08
C ASN A 459 -2.27 5.64 31.99
N PHE A 460 -1.06 5.14 32.28
CA PHE A 460 -0.79 4.13 33.30
C PHE A 460 0.05 4.70 34.45
N VAL A 461 0.10 6.03 34.60
CA VAL A 461 0.79 6.69 35.72
C VAL A 461 0.01 6.40 37.01
N THR A 462 0.72 5.89 38.01
CA THR A 462 0.17 5.53 39.31
C THR A 462 0.41 6.64 40.35
N GLN A 463 -0.41 6.67 41.39
CA GLN A 463 -0.12 7.52 42.56
C GLN A 463 0.88 6.80 43.46
N SER A 464 1.93 7.50 43.90
CA SER A 464 2.81 6.99 44.94
C SER A 464 2.06 6.88 46.27
N GLY A 465 2.41 5.88 47.08
CA GLY A 465 1.82 5.73 48.42
C GLY A 465 2.15 6.93 49.30
N PRO A 466 1.35 7.24 50.34
CA PRO A 466 1.55 8.41 51.20
C PRO A 466 2.97 8.54 51.74
N GLU A 467 3.59 7.40 52.07
CA GLU A 467 4.94 7.30 52.60
C GLU A 467 6.05 7.81 51.66
N ALA A 468 5.81 7.83 50.35
CA ALA A 468 6.73 8.41 49.36
C ALA A 468 6.56 9.93 49.19
N SER A 469 5.55 10.52 49.84
CA SER A 469 5.36 11.98 49.96
C SER A 469 5.72 12.50 51.37
N MET A 470 6.17 11.62 52.27
CA MET A 470 6.56 11.95 53.63
C MET A 470 8.04 12.31 53.72
N VAL A 471 8.38 13.30 54.54
CA VAL A 471 9.78 13.64 54.84
C VAL A 471 10.34 12.60 55.81
N ASN A 472 11.32 11.82 55.36
CA ASN A 472 12.04 10.89 56.23
C ASN A 472 12.95 11.67 57.20
N ILE A 473 12.85 11.37 58.49
CA ILE A 473 13.58 12.01 59.59
C ILE A 473 14.18 10.98 60.56
N SER A 474 14.42 9.76 60.08
CA SER A 474 14.99 8.65 60.86
C SER A 474 16.44 8.92 61.33
N ASP A 475 17.12 9.85 60.68
CA ASP A 475 18.45 10.36 61.05
C ASP A 475 18.46 11.13 62.38
N LYS A 476 17.31 11.66 62.82
CA LYS A 476 17.20 12.56 63.98
C LYS A 476 16.72 11.88 65.26
N TYR A 477 16.07 10.71 65.15
CA TYR A 477 15.39 10.07 66.27
C TYR A 477 15.75 8.58 66.37
N SER A 478 16.54 8.24 67.39
CA SER A 478 16.77 6.83 67.75
C SER A 478 15.58 6.31 68.57
N VAL A 479 14.91 5.28 68.04
CA VAL A 479 13.91 4.50 68.77
C VAL A 479 14.65 3.43 69.58
N THR A 480 14.64 3.56 70.91
CA THR A 480 15.39 2.71 71.84
C THR A 480 14.54 1.64 72.53
N GLY A 481 13.28 1.50 72.13
CA GLY A 481 12.34 0.55 72.71
C GLY A 481 10.97 0.58 72.02
N PHE A 482 10.25 -0.52 72.12
CA PHE A 482 8.98 -0.72 71.42
C PHE A 482 8.04 -1.61 72.25
N SER A 483 6.77 -1.23 72.34
CA SER A 483 5.72 -1.97 73.06
C SER A 483 4.44 -2.05 72.24
N ARG A 484 3.69 -3.14 72.41
CA ARG A 484 2.38 -3.35 71.82
C ARG A 484 1.40 -3.92 72.85
N GLN A 485 0.35 -3.17 73.16
CA GLN A 485 -0.74 -3.61 74.02
C GLN A 485 -2.04 -3.69 73.20
N GLY A 486 -2.43 -4.91 72.82
CA GLY A 486 -3.56 -5.14 71.92
C GLY A 486 -3.30 -4.55 70.52
N SER A 487 -4.11 -3.58 70.13
CA SER A 487 -3.96 -2.80 68.88
C SER A 487 -3.11 -1.55 69.04
N THR A 488 -2.82 -1.12 70.27
CA THR A 488 -2.04 0.11 70.54
C THR A 488 -0.55 -0.19 70.50
N TYR A 489 0.21 0.72 69.87
CA TYR A 489 1.66 0.71 69.82
C TYR A 489 2.22 1.94 70.53
N SER A 490 3.30 1.76 71.27
CA SER A 490 4.08 2.84 71.89
C SER A 490 5.57 2.58 71.67
N VAL A 491 6.35 3.64 71.50
CA VAL A 491 7.80 3.61 71.25
C VAL A 491 8.53 4.33 72.38
N VAL A 492 9.83 4.06 72.53
CA VAL A 492 10.72 4.86 73.38
C VAL A 492 11.65 5.67 72.49
N ILE A 493 11.61 7.00 72.63
CA ILE A 493 12.52 7.94 71.97
C ILE A 493 13.14 8.82 73.06
N GLN A 494 14.46 8.98 73.03
CA GLN A 494 15.21 9.80 74.01
C GLN A 494 14.90 9.44 75.49
N GLY A 495 14.51 8.19 75.77
CA GLY A 495 14.13 7.71 77.10
C GLY A 495 12.67 7.93 77.50
N HIS A 496 11.87 8.64 76.70
CA HIS A 496 10.44 8.87 76.94
C HIS A 496 9.58 7.87 76.17
N ILE A 497 8.51 7.35 76.80
CA ILE A 497 7.49 6.54 76.13
C ILE A 497 6.54 7.47 75.38
N ILE A 498 6.33 7.23 74.09
CA ILE A 498 5.50 8.05 73.21
C ILE A 498 4.50 7.17 72.44
N SER A 499 3.28 7.66 72.29
CA SER A 499 2.12 6.96 71.74
C SER A 499 1.40 7.79 70.64
N VAL A 500 0.37 7.23 70.03
CA VAL A 500 -0.46 7.96 69.04
C VAL A 500 -1.26 9.05 69.73
N GLY A 501 -1.14 10.29 69.25
CA GLY A 501 -1.74 11.50 69.82
C GLY A 501 -0.74 12.43 70.52
N ASP A 502 0.42 11.92 70.93
CA ASP A 502 1.48 12.71 71.57
C ASP A 502 2.25 13.58 70.54
N GLU A 503 3.02 14.55 71.03
CA GLU A 503 3.87 15.42 70.20
C GLU A 503 5.37 15.13 70.39
N LEU A 504 6.11 15.24 69.29
CA LEU A 504 7.57 15.14 69.23
C LEU A 504 8.11 16.34 68.44
N ASP A 505 8.85 17.25 69.09
CA ASP A 505 9.36 18.51 68.51
C ASP A 505 8.29 19.32 67.73
N GLY A 506 7.09 19.40 68.31
CA GLY A 506 5.93 20.08 67.74
C GLY A 506 5.25 19.34 66.58
N MET A 507 5.60 18.08 66.32
CA MET A 507 4.94 17.22 65.33
C MET A 507 4.02 16.22 66.04
N THR A 508 2.73 16.21 65.73
CA THR A 508 1.77 15.26 66.35
C THR A 508 1.91 13.88 65.72
N ILE A 509 2.05 12.83 66.53
CA ILE A 509 2.11 11.44 66.06
C ILE A 509 0.70 10.97 65.68
N LYS A 510 0.47 10.72 64.39
CA LYS A 510 -0.81 10.25 63.84
C LYS A 510 -0.94 8.73 63.83
N LYS A 511 0.17 8.00 63.73
CA LYS A 511 0.18 6.53 63.66
C LYS A 511 1.55 5.98 64.07
N ILE A 512 1.56 4.85 64.78
CA ILE A 512 2.74 4.03 65.05
C ILE A 512 2.46 2.64 64.48
N THR A 513 3.45 2.04 63.81
CA THR A 513 3.43 0.64 63.36
C THR A 513 4.60 -0.14 63.96
N SER A 514 4.73 -1.42 63.61
CA SER A 514 5.82 -2.28 64.08
C SER A 514 7.18 -2.04 63.43
N ASN A 515 7.33 -0.94 62.69
CA ASN A 515 8.50 -0.60 61.86
C ASN A 515 8.64 0.91 61.55
N GLY A 516 7.73 1.76 62.03
CA GLY A 516 7.74 3.18 61.70
C GLY A 516 6.75 4.02 62.52
N ILE A 517 7.02 5.32 62.57
CA ILE A 517 6.23 6.35 63.25
C ILE A 517 5.89 7.41 62.19
N PHE A 518 4.62 7.81 62.17
CA PHE A 518 4.09 8.76 61.20
C PHE A 518 3.58 10.00 61.94
N LEU A 519 4.15 11.16 61.62
CA LEU A 519 3.91 12.42 62.30
C LEU A 519 3.43 13.50 61.32
N GLU A 520 2.82 14.56 61.84
CA GLU A 520 2.35 15.68 61.04
C GLU A 520 2.57 17.01 61.76
N ARG A 521 2.97 18.05 61.02
CA ARG A 521 3.02 19.44 61.45
C ARG A 521 2.80 20.34 60.25
N ASP A 522 1.97 21.38 60.38
CA ASP A 522 1.67 22.35 59.31
C ASP A 522 1.25 21.70 57.97
N ASN A 523 0.43 20.64 58.04
CA ASN A 523 0.04 19.75 56.93
C ASN A 523 1.20 19.01 56.20
N VAL A 524 2.45 19.13 56.69
CA VAL A 524 3.59 18.32 56.23
C VAL A 524 3.62 17.02 57.02
N GLN A 525 3.73 15.90 56.31
CA GLN A 525 3.78 14.57 56.91
C GLN A 525 5.23 14.06 56.96
N TYR A 526 5.58 13.41 58.06
CA TYR A 526 6.93 12.96 58.39
C TYR A 526 6.93 11.46 58.75
N ARG A 527 8.06 10.78 58.50
CA ARG A 527 8.26 9.37 58.85
C ARG A 527 9.59 9.15 59.59
N ILE A 528 9.54 8.44 60.71
CA ILE A 528 10.70 7.85 61.40
C ILE A 528 10.60 6.34 61.20
N ASP A 529 11.53 5.75 60.47
CA ASP A 529 11.66 4.31 60.29
C ASP A 529 12.50 3.72 61.43
N PHE A 530 12.13 2.53 61.91
CA PHE A 530 12.95 1.80 62.89
C PHE A 530 12.86 0.28 62.69
N SER A 531 14.00 -0.40 62.84
CA SER A 531 14.05 -1.85 63.00
C SER A 531 13.68 -2.24 64.44
N LYS A 532 13.24 -3.49 64.62
CA LYS A 532 13.09 -4.12 65.93
C LYS A 532 14.42 -4.66 66.45
#